data_AF-A0A7X8CUX2-F1
#
_entry.id   AF-A0A7X8CUX2-F1
#
_cell.length_a   1.000
_cell.length_b   1.000
_cell.length_c   1.000
_cell.angle_alpha   90.00
_cell.angle_beta   90.00
_cell.angle_gamma   90.00
#
_symmetry.space_group_name_H-M   'P 1'
#
loop_
_entity.id
_entity.type
_entity.pdbx_description
1 polymer ?
#
loop_
_entity_poly.entity_id
_entity_poly.type
_entity_poly.pdbx_seq_one_letter_code
_entity_poly.pdbx_strand_id
1 'polypeptide(L)'
;MRFETTTEPAHGRAGGGSGTRRGRFDLIILAAAAIITLGDCDPRPPSPPTPSKASAPSSADPEYLPARSRSELPPAVQPGMPAFIPGYAELDPDSGLHMTGTPVLLDLKTWRLAVTGAVNNPLSLDFDELRALPRVRSRSTLVCPGYFEDNALW
;
A
#
# COMPACT_ATOMS: atom_id res chain seq x y z
N MET A 1 -1.86 30.64 34.41
CA MET A 1 -2.01 29.20 34.65
C MET A 1 -0.76 28.50 34.14
N ARG A 2 0.07 27.99 35.05
CA ARG A 2 1.27 27.18 34.76
C ARG A 2 0.85 25.71 34.70
N PHE A 3 1.34 24.97 33.72
CA PHE A 3 1.31 23.50 33.72
C PHE A 3 2.76 23.02 33.65
N GLU A 4 3.22 22.40 34.73
CA GLU A 4 4.49 21.68 34.79
C GLU A 4 4.23 20.21 34.45
N THR A 5 5.04 19.64 33.55
CA THR A 5 5.05 18.21 33.25
C THR A 5 6.36 17.60 33.73
N THR A 6 6.28 16.83 34.81
CA THR A 6 7.34 15.92 35.28
C THR A 6 7.15 14.57 34.61
N THR A 7 8.21 13.98 34.05
CA THR A 7 8.23 12.58 33.62
C THR A 7 9.57 11.95 34.00
N GLU A 8 9.50 10.94 34.85
CA GLU A 8 10.59 10.09 35.36
C GLU A 8 11.10 9.11 34.28
N PRO A 9 12.34 8.58 34.38
CA PRO A 9 12.92 7.69 33.38
C PRO A 9 12.69 6.21 33.69
N ALA A 10 12.42 5.42 32.65
CA ALA A 10 12.28 3.97 32.74
C ALA A 10 13.65 3.25 32.69
N HIS A 11 13.98 2.53 33.77
CA HIS A 11 14.99 1.47 33.78
C HIS A 11 14.37 0.14 33.29
N GLY A 12 15.04 -0.55 32.37
CA GLY A 12 14.68 -1.91 31.97
C GLY A 12 15.88 -2.67 31.41
N ARG A 13 16.38 -3.63 32.18
CA ARG A 13 17.51 -4.53 31.89
C ARG A 13 16.99 -5.97 31.82
N ALA A 14 17.29 -6.70 30.74
CA ALA A 14 17.37 -8.17 30.64
C ALA A 14 17.97 -8.48 29.25
N GLY A 15 19.07 -9.25 29.07
CA GLY A 15 19.22 -10.68 29.35
C GLY A 15 18.55 -11.48 28.21
N GLY A 16 19.14 -12.40 27.46
CA GLY A 16 20.43 -13.08 27.43
C GLY A 16 20.28 -14.31 26.50
N GLY A 17 21.36 -14.75 25.87
CA GLY A 17 21.55 -16.14 25.41
C GLY A 17 21.05 -16.54 24.01
N SER A 18 21.97 -16.73 23.06
CA SER A 18 21.78 -17.65 21.92
C SER A 18 22.92 -18.65 21.89
N GLY A 19 22.60 -19.92 22.11
CA GLY A 19 23.56 -21.02 22.20
C GLY A 19 24.07 -21.48 20.83
N THR A 20 25.38 -21.64 20.75
CA THR A 20 26.13 -22.22 19.64
C THR A 20 26.07 -23.75 19.70
N ARG A 21 25.51 -24.42 18.69
CA ARG A 21 25.78 -25.86 18.46
C ARG A 21 26.61 -26.03 17.20
N ARG A 22 27.92 -26.21 17.40
CA ARG A 22 28.86 -26.67 16.37
C ARG A 22 28.66 -28.16 16.14
N GLY A 23 28.50 -28.52 14.87
CA GLY A 23 28.54 -29.90 14.42
C GLY A 23 29.92 -30.53 14.62
N ARG A 24 29.91 -31.85 14.75
CA ARG A 24 31.10 -32.69 14.62
C ARG A 24 30.79 -33.79 13.61
N PHE A 25 31.56 -33.73 12.53
CA PHE A 25 31.80 -34.80 11.57
C PHE A 25 32.57 -35.94 12.25
N ASP A 26 32.31 -37.17 11.81
CA ASP A 26 33.31 -38.19 11.40
C ASP A 26 32.59 -39.54 11.23
N LEU A 27 32.44 -40.05 10.01
CA LEU A 27 33.42 -40.82 9.21
C LEU A 27 33.47 -42.30 9.64
N ILE A 28 32.79 -43.18 8.91
CA ILE A 28 33.24 -44.57 8.69
C ILE A 28 32.93 -44.98 7.24
N ILE A 29 34.00 -45.19 6.49
CA ILE A 29 34.08 -45.77 5.14
C ILE A 29 34.22 -47.29 5.29
N LEU A 30 33.48 -48.08 4.51
CA LEU A 30 33.96 -49.30 3.82
C LEU A 30 32.80 -50.06 3.15
N ALA A 31 32.86 -50.20 1.83
CA ALA A 31 32.99 -51.49 1.14
C ALA A 31 32.57 -51.36 -0.34
N ALA A 32 33.46 -51.83 -1.20
CA ALA A 32 33.33 -51.83 -2.65
C ALA A 32 32.34 -52.89 -3.16
N ALA A 33 31.68 -52.62 -4.28
CA ALA A 33 31.37 -53.62 -5.30
C ALA A 33 31.12 -52.93 -6.64
N ALA A 34 31.92 -53.30 -7.63
CA ALA A 34 31.78 -52.89 -9.02
C ALA A 34 30.59 -53.61 -9.67
N ILE A 35 29.76 -52.88 -10.43
CA ILE A 35 28.88 -53.44 -11.45
C ILE A 35 28.93 -52.53 -12.68
N ILE A 36 29.41 -53.09 -13.79
CA ILE A 36 29.35 -52.53 -15.13
C ILE A 36 27.98 -52.88 -15.70
N THR A 37 27.16 -51.89 -16.05
CA THR A 37 25.97 -52.08 -16.91
C THR A 37 25.92 -51.04 -18.01
N LEU A 38 25.68 -51.54 -19.21
CA LEU A 38 25.56 -50.85 -20.48
C LEU A 38 24.29 -50.00 -20.54
N GLY A 39 24.38 -48.84 -21.22
CA GLY A 39 23.32 -48.22 -22.01
C GLY A 39 21.97 -47.96 -21.35
N ASP A 40 21.71 -46.70 -21.00
CA ASP A 40 20.35 -46.19 -20.93
C ASP A 40 20.29 -44.83 -21.65
N CYS A 41 19.52 -44.80 -22.74
CA CYS A 41 19.02 -43.56 -23.30
C CYS A 41 17.95 -43.07 -22.33
N ASP A 42 18.27 -42.06 -21.53
CA ASP A 42 17.29 -41.40 -20.66
C ASP A 42 16.41 -40.47 -21.53
N PRO A 43 15.11 -40.76 -21.74
CA PRO A 43 14.23 -39.82 -22.40
C PRO A 43 13.80 -38.80 -21.35
N ARG A 44 14.64 -37.78 -21.11
CA ARG A 44 14.31 -36.69 -20.19
C ARG A 44 13.02 -36.01 -20.68
N PRO A 45 11.90 -36.09 -19.94
CA PRO A 45 10.71 -35.34 -20.32
C PRO A 45 11.04 -33.83 -20.28
N PRO A 46 10.53 -33.02 -21.21
CA PRO A 46 10.76 -31.59 -21.18
C PRO A 46 10.24 -31.05 -19.85
N SER A 47 11.12 -30.39 -19.09
CA SER A 47 10.71 -29.65 -17.89
C SER A 47 9.55 -28.73 -18.27
N PRO A 48 8.46 -28.67 -17.47
CA PRO A 48 7.41 -27.70 -17.70
C PRO A 48 8.03 -26.29 -17.72
N PRO A 49 7.57 -25.38 -18.59
CA PRO A 49 8.04 -24.01 -18.57
C PRO A 49 7.83 -23.49 -17.15
N THR A 50 8.91 -23.05 -16.51
CA THR A 50 8.81 -22.30 -15.27
C THR A 50 7.78 -21.19 -15.50
N PRO A 51 6.73 -21.06 -14.68
CA PRO A 51 5.83 -19.93 -14.81
C PRO A 51 6.72 -18.69 -14.68
N SER A 52 6.85 -17.97 -15.80
CA SER A 52 7.46 -16.65 -15.82
C SER A 52 6.69 -15.87 -14.78
N LYS A 53 7.31 -15.64 -13.62
CA LYS A 53 6.73 -14.87 -12.53
C LYS A 53 6.40 -13.55 -13.18
N ALA A 54 5.11 -13.35 -13.49
CA ALA A 54 4.63 -12.15 -14.12
C ALA A 54 5.26 -11.00 -13.35
N SER A 55 6.07 -10.20 -14.03
CA SER A 55 6.67 -9.02 -13.43
C SER A 55 5.53 -8.29 -12.73
N ALA A 56 5.58 -8.24 -11.39
CA ALA A 56 4.68 -7.40 -10.63
C ALA A 56 4.71 -6.02 -11.32
N PRO A 57 3.56 -5.36 -11.54
CA PRO A 57 3.53 -4.13 -12.31
C PRO A 57 4.58 -3.18 -11.75
N SER A 58 5.57 -2.89 -12.59
CA SER A 58 6.65 -1.94 -12.34
C SER A 58 6.01 -0.57 -12.37
N SER A 59 5.49 -0.14 -11.21
CA SER A 59 5.90 1.09 -10.56
C SER A 59 5.10 1.24 -9.27
N ALA A 60 5.78 1.14 -8.12
CA ALA A 60 5.29 1.67 -6.85
C ALA A 60 5.53 3.18 -6.76
N ASP A 61 6.17 3.78 -7.78
CA ASP A 61 6.52 5.19 -7.77
C ASP A 61 5.31 6.07 -8.15
N PRO A 62 5.12 7.21 -7.47
CA PRO A 62 4.07 8.16 -7.80
C PRO A 62 4.23 8.70 -9.23
N GLU A 63 3.13 8.75 -9.98
CA GLU A 63 3.04 9.41 -11.29
C GLU A 63 2.69 10.89 -11.07
N TYR A 64 3.59 11.79 -11.45
CA TYR A 64 3.38 13.23 -11.37
C TYR A 64 2.75 13.77 -12.65
N LEU A 65 1.57 14.37 -12.51
CA LEU A 65 0.84 15.02 -13.59
C LEU A 65 0.96 16.55 -13.44
N PRO A 66 1.34 17.27 -14.50
CA PRO A 66 1.51 18.71 -14.43
C PRO A 66 0.19 19.44 -14.20
N ALA A 67 0.30 20.70 -13.78
CA ALA A 67 -0.84 21.62 -13.73
C ALA A 67 -1.49 21.77 -15.11
N ARG A 68 -2.79 22.08 -15.13
CA ARG A 68 -3.57 22.31 -16.35
C ARG A 68 -4.26 23.66 -16.30
N SER A 69 -4.57 24.22 -17.46
CA SER A 69 -5.40 25.42 -17.50
C SER A 69 -6.84 25.07 -17.14
N ARG A 70 -7.51 25.97 -16.41
CA ARG A 70 -8.93 25.79 -16.05
C ARG A 70 -9.82 25.64 -17.29
N SER A 71 -9.52 26.37 -18.35
CA SER A 71 -10.28 26.33 -19.61
C SER A 71 -10.20 24.99 -20.33
N GLU A 72 -9.21 24.15 -20.00
CA GLU A 72 -9.02 22.82 -20.58
C GLU A 72 -9.74 21.73 -19.78
N LEU A 73 -10.26 22.06 -18.59
CA LEU A 73 -10.92 21.08 -17.75
C LEU A 73 -12.33 20.78 -18.28
N PRO A 74 -12.70 19.49 -18.40
CA PRO A 74 -14.09 19.15 -18.63
C PRO A 74 -14.94 19.60 -17.43
N PRO A 75 -16.20 20.02 -17.66
CA PRO A 75 -17.10 20.41 -16.58
C PRO A 75 -17.19 19.34 -15.48
N ALA A 76 -17.12 19.77 -14.22
CA ALA A 76 -17.34 18.87 -13.10
C ALA A 76 -18.82 18.46 -13.03
N VAL A 77 -19.07 17.16 -12.88
CA VAL A 77 -20.42 16.63 -12.61
C VAL A 77 -20.59 16.49 -11.11
N GLN A 78 -21.65 17.08 -10.57
CA GLN A 78 -21.97 16.95 -9.15
C GLN A 78 -22.45 15.51 -8.86
N PRO A 79 -21.82 14.79 -7.93
CA PRO A 79 -22.29 13.47 -7.53
C PRO A 79 -23.60 13.58 -6.72
N GLY A 80 -24.53 12.67 -6.99
CA GLY A 80 -25.71 12.47 -6.16
C GLY A 80 -25.41 11.64 -4.90
N MET A 81 -26.42 11.45 -4.05
CA MET A 81 -26.33 10.51 -2.93
C MET A 81 -26.26 9.06 -3.47
N PRO A 82 -25.38 8.20 -2.95
CA PRO A 82 -25.36 6.78 -3.31
C PRO A 82 -26.70 6.10 -3.00
N ALA A 83 -27.12 5.15 -3.85
CA ALA A 83 -28.33 4.36 -3.62
C ALA A 83 -28.19 3.36 -2.46
N PHE A 84 -26.96 2.95 -2.17
CA PHE A 84 -26.59 2.06 -1.09
C PHE A 84 -25.37 2.64 -0.37
N ILE A 85 -25.39 2.58 0.97
CA ILE A 85 -24.29 3.01 1.82
C ILE A 85 -23.98 1.82 2.74
N PRO A 86 -22.81 1.18 2.59
CA PRO A 86 -22.40 0.08 3.47
C PRO A 86 -22.34 0.49 4.94
N GLY A 87 -22.40 -0.50 5.84
CA GLY A 87 -22.14 -0.30 7.26
C GLY A 87 -20.70 0.11 7.56
N TYR A 88 -20.44 0.45 8.82
CA TYR A 88 -19.11 0.85 9.28
C TYR A 88 -18.10 -0.29 9.11
N ALA A 89 -17.00 0.01 8.42
CA ALA A 89 -15.97 -0.93 8.01
C ALA A 89 -16.47 -2.09 7.13
N GLU A 90 -17.64 -1.96 6.51
CA GLU A 90 -18.08 -2.90 5.48
C GLU A 90 -17.52 -2.51 4.11
N LEU A 91 -17.33 -3.51 3.26
CA LEU A 91 -16.83 -3.33 1.90
C LEU A 91 -17.92 -2.73 1.01
N ASP A 92 -17.61 -1.62 0.34
CA ASP A 92 -18.42 -1.08 -0.73
C ASP A 92 -18.24 -1.92 -2.00
N PRO A 93 -19.30 -2.56 -2.53
CA PRO A 93 -19.20 -3.39 -3.72
C PRO A 93 -18.82 -2.60 -4.99
N ASP A 94 -19.10 -1.29 -5.04
CA ASP A 94 -18.85 -0.48 -6.23
C ASP A 94 -17.37 -0.06 -6.32
N SER A 95 -16.78 0.37 -5.20
CA SER A 95 -15.37 0.78 -5.16
C SER A 95 -14.40 -0.34 -4.78
N GLY A 96 -14.87 -1.39 -4.10
CA GLY A 96 -14.03 -2.42 -3.49
C GLY A 96 -13.20 -1.90 -2.31
N LEU A 97 -13.64 -0.80 -1.68
CA LEU A 97 -13.00 -0.18 -0.52
C LEU A 97 -13.92 -0.24 0.70
N HIS A 98 -13.36 -0.22 1.90
CA HIS A 98 -14.15 -0.22 3.12
C HIS A 98 -14.66 1.19 3.46
N MET A 99 -15.92 1.28 3.90
CA MET A 99 -16.57 2.54 4.24
C MET A 99 -16.50 2.83 5.74
N THR A 100 -16.00 4.00 6.14
CA THR A 100 -15.95 4.42 7.56
C THR A 100 -16.71 5.72 7.86
N GLY A 101 -17.13 6.44 6.82
CA GLY A 101 -17.80 7.73 6.93
C GLY A 101 -19.26 7.70 6.47
N THR A 102 -20.00 8.73 6.86
CA THR A 102 -21.34 8.99 6.34
C THR A 102 -21.24 9.95 5.15
N PRO A 103 -21.67 9.55 3.93
CA PRO A 103 -21.70 10.44 2.78
C PRO A 103 -22.53 11.71 3.06
N VAL A 104 -22.03 12.84 2.58
CA VAL A 104 -22.74 14.13 2.64
C VAL A 104 -22.96 14.63 1.22
N LEU A 105 -24.10 15.28 0.98
CA LEU A 105 -24.35 15.92 -0.30
C LEU A 105 -23.47 17.17 -0.43
N LEU A 106 -22.70 17.24 -1.51
CA LEU A 106 -21.77 18.34 -1.78
C LEU A 106 -22.25 19.17 -2.97
N ASP A 107 -22.36 20.49 -2.81
CA ASP A 107 -22.56 21.41 -3.92
C ASP A 107 -21.22 21.98 -4.40
N LEU A 108 -20.76 21.48 -5.56
CA LEU A 108 -19.48 21.89 -6.15
C LEU A 108 -19.46 23.38 -6.57
N LYS A 109 -20.61 24.03 -6.77
CA LYS A 109 -20.64 25.46 -7.13
C LYS A 109 -20.27 26.35 -5.95
N THR A 110 -20.75 26.01 -4.76
CA THR A 110 -20.56 26.79 -3.54
C THR A 110 -19.39 26.30 -2.69
N TRP A 111 -18.97 25.05 -2.86
CA TRP A 111 -17.84 24.48 -2.12
C TRP A 111 -16.52 25.21 -2.37
N ARG A 112 -15.73 25.35 -1.31
CA ARG A 112 -14.37 25.92 -1.35
C ARG A 112 -13.42 25.14 -0.43
N LEU A 113 -12.21 24.88 -0.90
CA LEU A 113 -11.09 24.45 -0.05
C LEU A 113 -10.39 25.68 0.54
N ALA A 114 -10.51 25.86 1.85
CA ALA A 114 -9.78 26.89 2.56
C ALA A 114 -8.41 26.35 3.03
N VAL A 115 -7.32 27.06 2.69
CA VAL A 115 -5.98 26.81 3.22
C VAL A 115 -5.59 28.01 4.08
N THR A 116 -5.52 27.79 5.38
CA THR A 116 -5.29 28.83 6.40
C THR A 116 -4.21 28.39 7.40
N GLY A 117 -3.85 29.25 8.35
CA GLY A 117 -2.87 28.94 9.39
C GLY A 117 -1.51 29.54 9.08
N ALA A 118 -0.46 28.72 9.04
CA ALA A 118 0.93 29.15 8.81
C ALA A 118 1.22 29.43 7.31
N VAL A 119 0.43 30.29 6.68
CA VAL A 119 0.58 30.69 5.27
C VAL A 119 0.60 32.21 5.17
N ASN A 120 1.43 32.74 4.26
CA ASN A 120 1.50 34.20 4.04
C ASN A 120 0.22 34.75 3.39
N ASN A 121 -0.36 33.96 2.47
CA ASN A 121 -1.59 34.30 1.76
C ASN A 121 -2.56 33.12 1.88
N PRO A 122 -3.63 33.24 2.69
CA PRO A 122 -4.68 32.24 2.75
C PRO A 122 -5.30 32.00 1.37
N LEU A 123 -5.63 30.75 1.07
CA LEU A 123 -6.29 30.36 -0.19
C LEU A 123 -7.73 29.94 0.08
N SER A 124 -8.61 30.21 -0.87
CA SER A 124 -9.97 29.69 -0.94
C SER A 124 -10.21 29.24 -2.36
N LEU A 125 -9.99 27.95 -2.62
CA LEU A 125 -10.00 27.37 -3.96
C LEU A 125 -11.37 26.78 -4.26
N ASP A 126 -11.93 27.08 -5.42
CA ASP A 126 -13.06 26.31 -5.95
C ASP A 126 -12.61 24.95 -6.50
N PHE A 127 -13.58 24.12 -6.89
CA PHE A 127 -13.30 22.75 -7.30
C PHE A 127 -12.46 22.67 -8.60
N ASP A 128 -12.64 23.60 -9.53
CA ASP A 128 -11.85 23.59 -10.77
C ASP A 128 -10.44 24.14 -10.54
N GLU A 129 -10.30 25.15 -9.67
CA GLU A 129 -8.99 25.66 -9.24
C GLU A 129 -8.17 24.55 -8.58
N LEU A 130 -8.80 23.75 -7.72
CA LEU A 130 -8.15 22.56 -7.14
C LEU A 130 -7.74 21.54 -8.21
N ARG A 131 -8.62 21.25 -9.18
CA ARG A 131 -8.35 20.30 -10.27
C ARG A 131 -7.25 20.76 -11.24
N ALA A 132 -7.01 22.06 -11.32
CA ALA A 132 -6.00 22.67 -12.18
C ALA A 132 -4.57 22.57 -11.59
N LEU A 133 -4.44 22.33 -10.28
CA LEU A 133 -3.14 22.15 -9.63
C LEU A 133 -2.38 20.91 -10.16
N PRO A 134 -1.04 20.85 -10.01
CA PRO A 134 -0.29 19.63 -10.23
C PRO A 134 -0.86 18.48 -9.40
N ARG A 135 -0.94 17.29 -9.99
CA ARG A 135 -1.53 16.11 -9.36
C ARG A 135 -0.50 15.01 -9.24
N VAL A 136 -0.70 14.15 -8.26
CA VAL A 136 0.07 12.92 -8.10
C VAL A 136 -0.90 11.77 -8.11
N ARG A 137 -0.61 10.75 -8.91
CA ARG A 137 -1.31 9.48 -8.87
C ARG A 137 -0.42 8.45 -8.19
N SER A 138 -0.89 7.82 -7.13
CA SER A 138 -0.05 6.92 -6.32
C SER A 138 -0.81 5.72 -5.82
N ARG A 139 -0.16 4.56 -5.83
CA ARG A 139 -0.66 3.38 -5.13
C ARG A 139 -0.32 3.52 -3.65
N SER A 140 -1.34 3.47 -2.80
CA SER A 140 -1.16 3.64 -1.36
C SER A 140 -2.05 2.67 -0.59
N THR A 141 -1.56 2.20 0.55
CA THR A 141 -2.32 1.40 1.49
C THR A 141 -2.97 2.30 2.53
N LEU A 142 -4.30 2.29 2.61
CA LEU A 142 -5.07 2.92 3.68
C LEU A 142 -5.26 1.87 4.79
N VAL A 143 -4.64 2.09 5.94
CA VAL A 143 -4.72 1.17 7.09
C VAL A 143 -5.65 1.76 8.14
N CYS A 144 -6.70 1.01 8.48
CA CYS A 144 -7.52 1.25 9.66
C CYS A 144 -7.22 0.15 10.69
N PRO A 145 -6.37 0.42 11.71
CA PRO A 145 -5.88 -0.62 12.61
C PRO A 145 -7.02 -1.39 13.31
N GLY A 146 -7.00 -2.72 13.17
CA GLY A 146 -8.01 -3.60 13.75
C GLY A 146 -9.29 -3.77 12.94
N TYR A 147 -9.41 -3.11 11.77
CA TYR A 147 -10.57 -3.20 10.90
C TYR A 147 -10.20 -3.70 9.50
N PHE A 148 -9.40 -2.94 8.74
CA PHE A 148 -9.08 -3.28 7.35
C PHE A 148 -7.78 -2.62 6.84
N GLU A 149 -7.31 -3.12 5.69
CA GLU A 149 -6.26 -2.52 4.88
C GLU A 149 -6.69 -2.47 3.41
N ASP A 150 -6.80 -1.27 2.85
CA ASP A 150 -7.22 -1.08 1.46
C ASP A 150 -6.04 -0.63 0.59
N ASN A 151 -5.81 -1.34 -0.51
CA ASN A 151 -4.77 -1.01 -1.47
C ASN A 151 -5.38 -0.44 -2.76
N ALA A 152 -5.31 0.87 -2.91
CA ALA A 152 -5.92 1.57 -4.04
C ALA A 152 -4.93 2.47 -4.77
N LEU A 153 -5.31 2.85 -5.99
CA LEU A 153 -4.61 3.84 -6.81
C LEU A 153 -5.40 5.14 -6.72
N TRP A 154 -4.82 6.13 -6.06
CA TRP A 154 -5.40 7.45 -5.81
C TRP A 154 -4.95 8.45 -6.88
#